data_AF-A0A1Z4NBC8-F1
#
_entry.id   AF-A0A1Z4NBC8-F1
#
_cell.length_a   1.000
_cell.length_b   1.000
_cell.length_c   1.000
_cell.angle_alpha   90.00
_cell.angle_beta   90.00
_cell.angle_gamma   90.00
#
_symmetry.space_group_name_H-M   'P 1'
#
loop_
_entity.id
_entity.type
_entity.pdbx_description
1 polymer ?
#
loop_
_entity_poly.entity_id
_entity_poly.type
_entity_poly.pdbx_seq_one_letter_code
_entity_poly.pdbx_strand_id
1 'polypeptide(L)'
;MNTYRQLTIWDVLDQISVAPPNSTLAPVWHCLDAELPDLSVEAQLETAAVAFNQIADILKSRAVMLLQDVRERNSPLGPIVSTDIFAGLVRTTMQLDLDDLIEPPIAQTFKPHGPHQFSNTGSQGDSVVAPVEKEKVLEMLEEVRTVEDVHKLAGDEDVHKWQTAIAYYLADIQNEISLPQLQRALKMPMVEVWLGLLLGGFNLEQRGDFYQNQNIWIIKNDSQNK
;
A
#
# COMPACT_ATOMS: atom_id res chain seq x y z
N MET A 1 24.07 -48.56 -10.41
CA MET A 1 24.13 -47.33 -11.23
C MET A 1 22.82 -46.61 -11.04
N ASN A 2 22.79 -45.57 -10.21
CA ASN A 2 21.59 -44.77 -10.02
C ASN A 2 21.52 -43.79 -11.20
N THR A 3 20.68 -44.10 -12.17
CA THR A 3 20.30 -43.17 -13.24
C THR A 3 19.52 -42.04 -12.58
N TYR A 4 20.15 -40.88 -12.42
CA TYR A 4 19.46 -39.67 -11.98
C TYR A 4 18.45 -39.30 -13.06
N ARG A 5 17.16 -39.48 -12.79
CA ARG A 5 16.08 -39.03 -13.67
C ARG A 5 16.12 -37.51 -13.69
N GLN A 6 16.50 -36.92 -14.81
CA GLN A 6 16.39 -35.48 -15.02
C GLN A 6 14.90 -35.12 -14.96
N LEU A 7 14.53 -34.29 -14.00
CA LEU A 7 13.16 -33.80 -13.85
C LEU A 7 12.87 -32.83 -15.00
N THR A 8 11.74 -33.03 -15.66
CA THR A 8 11.27 -32.09 -16.69
C THR A 8 10.68 -30.86 -16.02
N ILE A 9 10.55 -29.75 -16.76
CA ILE A 9 9.86 -28.55 -16.26
C ILE A 9 8.49 -28.84 -15.63
N TRP A 10 7.73 -29.78 -16.20
CA TRP A 10 6.39 -30.15 -15.72
C TRP A 10 6.44 -30.91 -14.39
N ASP A 11 7.43 -31.79 -14.20
CA ASP A 11 7.61 -32.48 -12.92
C ASP A 11 7.96 -31.50 -11.79
N VAL A 12 8.73 -30.45 -12.12
CA VAL A 12 9.11 -29.40 -11.18
C VAL A 12 7.93 -28.49 -10.84
N LEU A 13 7.12 -28.12 -11.84
CA LEU A 13 5.90 -27.34 -11.64
C LEU A 13 4.87 -28.08 -10.78
N ASP A 14 4.69 -29.39 -11.01
CA ASP A 14 3.80 -30.23 -10.21
C ASP A 14 4.23 -30.27 -8.73
N GLN A 15 5.53 -30.50 -8.47
CA GLN A 15 6.08 -30.49 -7.11
C GLN A 15 5.91 -29.13 -6.42
N ILE A 16 6.11 -28.04 -7.14
CA ILE A 16 6.03 -26.68 -6.60
C ILE A 16 4.59 -26.23 -6.38
N SER A 17 3.63 -26.82 -7.09
CA SER A 17 2.19 -26.55 -6.93
C SER A 17 1.67 -26.97 -5.55
N VAL A 18 2.21 -28.06 -4.99
CA VAL A 18 1.86 -28.58 -3.66
C VAL A 18 2.82 -28.14 -2.56
N ALA A 19 3.93 -27.49 -2.94
CA ALA A 19 4.91 -27.00 -1.98
C ALA A 19 4.38 -25.82 -1.15
N PRO A 20 4.89 -25.61 0.07
CA PRO A 20 4.51 -24.48 0.91
C PRO A 20 4.63 -23.13 0.18
N PRO A 21 3.77 -22.13 0.49
CA PRO A 21 3.76 -20.85 -0.22
C PRO A 21 5.07 -20.07 -0.23
N ASN A 22 5.89 -20.26 0.81
CA ASN A 22 7.23 -19.65 0.97
C ASN A 22 8.35 -20.39 0.21
N SER A 23 8.03 -21.48 -0.51
CA SER A 23 9.02 -22.26 -1.26
C SER A 23 9.55 -21.49 -2.46
N THR A 24 10.85 -21.61 -2.76
CA THR A 24 11.48 -20.91 -3.89
C THR A 24 11.03 -21.45 -5.25
N LEU A 25 10.95 -20.57 -6.25
CA LEU A 25 10.73 -20.92 -7.67
C LEU A 25 12.03 -21.15 -8.44
N ALA A 26 13.20 -21.03 -7.80
CA ALA A 26 14.51 -21.21 -8.44
C ALA A 26 14.64 -22.50 -9.28
N PRO A 27 14.12 -23.67 -8.85
CA PRO A 27 14.18 -24.88 -9.66
C PRO A 27 13.42 -24.77 -10.99
N VAL A 28 12.28 -24.06 -11.02
CA VAL A 28 11.49 -23.84 -12.25
C VAL A 28 12.30 -23.05 -13.27
N TRP A 29 12.94 -21.97 -12.81
CA TRP A 29 13.76 -21.11 -13.66
C TRP A 29 14.96 -21.87 -14.22
N HIS A 30 15.61 -22.67 -13.38
CA HIS A 30 16.73 -23.49 -13.82
C HIS A 30 16.34 -24.52 -14.89
N CYS A 31 15.17 -25.15 -14.76
CA CYS A 31 14.65 -26.05 -15.79
C CYS A 31 14.29 -25.32 -17.09
N LEU A 32 13.66 -24.14 -17.01
CA LEU A 32 13.37 -23.32 -18.19
C LEU A 32 14.65 -22.91 -18.93
N ASP A 33 15.66 -22.43 -18.21
CA ASP A 33 16.93 -22.00 -18.79
C ASP A 33 17.70 -23.18 -19.43
N ALA A 34 17.50 -24.40 -18.94
CA ALA A 34 18.13 -25.60 -19.48
C ALA A 34 17.38 -26.19 -20.68
N GLU A 35 16.04 -26.19 -20.68
CA GLU A 35 15.22 -26.87 -21.69
C GLU A 35 14.83 -25.96 -22.87
N LEU A 36 14.65 -24.65 -22.66
CA LEU A 36 14.24 -23.75 -23.73
C LEU A 36 15.27 -23.60 -24.87
N PRO A 37 16.59 -23.45 -24.62
CA PRO A 37 17.55 -23.18 -25.68
C PRO A 37 17.62 -24.28 -26.76
N ASP A 38 17.29 -25.52 -26.41
CA ASP A 38 17.35 -26.68 -27.30
C ASP A 38 16.13 -26.79 -28.23
N LEU A 39 15.09 -25.99 -28.01
CA LEU A 39 13.86 -25.97 -28.80
C LEU A 39 13.93 -24.97 -29.97
N SER A 40 13.09 -25.18 -30.98
CA SER A 40 12.88 -24.17 -32.03
C SER A 40 12.19 -22.92 -31.46
N VAL A 41 12.35 -21.76 -32.10
CA VAL A 41 11.78 -20.49 -31.61
C VAL A 41 10.27 -20.56 -31.37
N GLU A 42 9.53 -21.25 -32.24
CA GLU A 42 8.08 -21.43 -32.08
C GLU A 42 7.75 -22.31 -30.86
N ALA A 43 8.46 -23.43 -30.70
CA ALA A 43 8.29 -24.33 -29.56
C ALA A 43 8.76 -23.70 -28.24
N GLN A 44 9.77 -22.82 -28.27
CA GLN A 44 10.19 -22.03 -27.11
C GLN A 44 9.07 -21.11 -26.63
N LEU A 45 8.45 -20.37 -27.56
CA LEU A 45 7.36 -19.44 -27.22
C LEU A 45 6.13 -20.20 -26.70
N GLU A 46 5.76 -21.31 -27.33
CA GLU A 46 4.65 -22.16 -26.88
C GLU A 46 4.91 -22.72 -25.47
N THR A 47 6.08 -23.33 -25.26
CA THR A 47 6.46 -23.95 -23.99
C THR A 47 6.56 -22.90 -22.87
N ALA A 48 7.20 -21.76 -23.15
CA ALA A 48 7.31 -20.66 -22.19
C ALA A 48 5.93 -20.07 -21.84
N ALA A 49 5.04 -19.90 -22.82
CA ALA A 49 3.68 -19.40 -22.56
C ALA A 49 2.91 -20.34 -21.63
N VAL A 50 2.96 -21.65 -21.84
CA VAL A 50 2.29 -22.62 -20.96
C VAL A 50 2.93 -22.64 -19.57
N ALA A 51 4.27 -22.63 -19.49
CA ALA A 51 4.97 -22.60 -18.22
C ALA A 51 4.66 -21.34 -17.40
N PHE A 52 4.66 -20.16 -18.02
CA PHE A 52 4.34 -18.91 -17.34
C PHE A 52 2.90 -18.86 -16.83
N ASN A 53 1.94 -19.42 -17.56
CA ASN A 53 0.56 -19.54 -17.08
C ASN A 53 0.50 -20.39 -15.81
N GLN A 54 1.16 -21.55 -15.78
CA GLN A 54 1.19 -22.40 -14.59
C GLN A 54 1.89 -21.73 -13.40
N ILE A 55 3.00 -21.02 -13.65
CA ILE A 55 3.68 -20.23 -12.60
C ILE A 55 2.76 -19.16 -12.04
N ALA A 56 1.99 -18.46 -12.89
CA ALA A 56 1.04 -17.45 -12.47
C ALA A 56 -0.09 -18.05 -11.61
N ASP A 57 -0.62 -19.22 -11.98
CA ASP A 57 -1.63 -19.93 -11.19
C ASP A 57 -1.09 -20.38 -9.83
N ILE A 58 0.14 -20.89 -9.78
CA ILE A 58 0.82 -21.24 -8.52
C ILE A 58 0.97 -20.01 -7.62
N LEU A 59 1.47 -18.90 -8.17
CA LEU A 59 1.65 -17.65 -7.42
C LEU A 59 0.32 -17.10 -6.90
N LYS A 60 -0.73 -17.15 -7.71
CA LYS A 60 -2.09 -16.75 -7.32
C LYS A 60 -2.60 -17.61 -6.16
N SER A 61 -2.48 -18.94 -6.26
CA SER A 61 -2.89 -19.86 -5.19
C SER A 61 -2.16 -19.56 -3.88
N ARG A 62 -0.83 -19.37 -3.95
CA ARG A 62 0.00 -19.02 -2.80
C ARG A 62 -0.38 -17.68 -2.17
N ALA A 63 -0.64 -16.66 -2.97
CA ALA A 63 -1.09 -15.37 -2.48
C ALA A 63 -2.43 -15.47 -1.74
N VAL A 64 -3.37 -16.25 -2.28
CA VAL A 64 -4.66 -16.52 -1.60
C VAL A 64 -4.44 -17.20 -0.25
N MET A 65 -3.60 -18.23 -0.19
CA MET A 65 -3.29 -18.92 1.07
C MET A 65 -2.67 -17.99 2.11
N LEU A 66 -1.68 -17.16 1.71
CA LEU A 66 -1.02 -16.22 2.62
C LEU A 66 -1.99 -15.13 3.11
N LEU A 67 -2.82 -14.58 2.23
CA LEU A 67 -3.83 -13.60 2.61
C LEU A 67 -4.92 -14.19 3.51
N GLN A 68 -5.27 -15.46 3.29
CA GLN A 68 -6.23 -16.17 4.12
C GLN A 68 -5.66 -16.42 5.52
N ASP A 69 -4.41 -16.87 5.64
CA ASP A 69 -3.72 -17.02 6.93
C ASP A 69 -3.66 -15.68 7.69
N VAL A 70 -3.32 -14.58 7.01
CA VAL A 70 -3.37 -13.24 7.61
C VAL A 70 -4.78 -12.87 8.08
N ARG A 71 -5.81 -13.17 7.28
CA ARG A 71 -7.20 -12.86 7.65
C ARG A 71 -7.65 -13.68 8.86
N GLU A 72 -7.31 -14.96 8.91
CA GLU A 72 -7.66 -15.86 10.02
C GLU A 72 -7.01 -15.41 11.33
N ARG A 73 -5.73 -15.02 11.29
CA ARG A 73 -5.02 -14.46 12.45
C ARG A 73 -5.64 -13.17 12.99
N ASN A 74 -6.27 -12.38 12.12
CA ASN A 74 -6.90 -11.10 12.48
C ASN A 74 -8.43 -11.21 12.62
N SER A 75 -8.99 -12.43 12.58
CA SER A 75 -10.43 -12.63 12.67
C SER A 75 -10.95 -12.31 14.08
N PRO A 76 -11.94 -11.42 14.24
CA PRO A 76 -12.54 -11.13 15.55
C PRO A 76 -13.38 -12.30 16.07
N LEU A 77 -13.70 -13.28 15.21
CA LEU A 77 -14.50 -14.46 15.54
C LEU A 77 -13.66 -15.62 16.09
N GLY A 78 -12.32 -15.49 16.08
CA GLY A 78 -11.41 -16.57 16.47
C GLY A 78 -11.34 -17.72 15.44
N PRO A 79 -10.53 -18.76 15.72
CA PRO A 79 -10.37 -19.92 14.84
C PRO A 79 -11.64 -20.79 14.82
N ILE A 80 -12.03 -21.25 13.63
CA ILE A 80 -13.14 -22.20 13.47
C ILE A 80 -12.61 -23.61 13.72
N VAL A 81 -12.99 -24.21 14.85
CA VAL A 81 -12.61 -25.59 15.22
C VAL A 81 -13.78 -26.52 14.88
N SER A 82 -13.58 -27.48 13.97
CA SER A 82 -14.59 -28.51 13.71
C SER A 82 -14.67 -29.50 14.88
N THR A 83 -15.85 -30.08 15.11
CA THR A 83 -16.08 -31.04 16.19
C THR A 83 -15.22 -32.29 16.10
N ASP A 84 -14.72 -32.59 14.90
CA ASP A 84 -14.02 -33.85 14.59
C ASP A 84 -12.50 -33.72 14.66
N ILE A 85 -11.96 -32.50 14.82
CA ILE A 85 -10.50 -32.27 14.95
C ILE A 85 -9.89 -33.11 16.07
N PHE A 86 -10.64 -33.35 17.14
CA PHE A 86 -10.17 -34.10 18.31
C PHE A 86 -10.55 -35.58 18.30
N ALA A 87 -11.30 -36.06 17.28
CA ALA A 87 -11.81 -37.43 17.25
C ALA A 87 -10.69 -38.49 17.23
N GLY A 88 -9.50 -38.13 16.71
CA GLY A 88 -8.31 -38.99 16.75
C GLY A 88 -7.37 -38.74 17.93
N LEU A 89 -7.51 -37.60 18.62
CA LEU A 89 -6.58 -37.13 19.65
C LEU A 89 -7.07 -37.40 21.07
N VAL A 90 -8.39 -37.45 21.28
CA VAL A 90 -9.03 -37.62 22.59
C VAL A 90 -9.69 -38.99 22.66
N ARG A 91 -9.16 -39.87 23.53
CA ARG A 91 -9.93 -41.02 24.05
C ARG A 91 -10.83 -40.52 25.18
N THR A 92 -11.98 -41.15 25.40
CA THR A 92 -13.08 -40.74 26.29
C THR A 92 -12.72 -40.24 27.70
N THR A 93 -11.49 -40.50 28.18
CA THR A 93 -11.02 -40.11 29.51
C THR A 93 -9.75 -39.25 29.50
N MET A 94 -9.33 -38.70 28.35
CA MET A 94 -8.15 -37.83 28.26
C MET A 94 -8.56 -36.36 28.33
N GLN A 95 -7.93 -35.61 29.23
CA GLN A 95 -8.02 -34.15 29.26
C GLN A 95 -6.86 -33.61 28.43
N LEU A 96 -7.18 -32.87 27.37
CA LEU A 96 -6.22 -32.22 26.48
C LEU A 96 -6.22 -30.73 26.84
N ASP A 97 -5.08 -30.21 27.26
CA ASP A 97 -4.89 -28.77 27.38
C ASP A 97 -4.70 -28.18 25.99
N LEU A 98 -5.48 -27.16 25.66
CA LEU A 98 -5.41 -26.50 24.36
C LEU A 98 -4.25 -25.50 24.30
N ASP A 99 -3.78 -25.03 25.44
CA ASP A 99 -2.64 -24.10 25.51
C ASP A 99 -1.36 -24.76 24.98
N ASP A 100 -1.21 -26.08 25.18
CA ASP A 100 -0.10 -26.89 24.65
C ASP A 100 -0.14 -27.04 23.13
N LEU A 101 -1.28 -26.81 22.48
CA LEU A 101 -1.46 -26.92 21.03
C LEU A 101 -1.28 -25.58 20.30
N ILE A 102 -1.15 -24.48 21.04
CA ILE A 102 -0.96 -23.15 20.46
C ILE A 102 0.51 -23.03 20.05
N GLU A 103 0.76 -22.87 18.75
CA GLU A 103 2.12 -22.52 18.29
C GLU A 103 2.51 -21.18 18.93
N PRO A 104 3.68 -21.11 19.61
CA PRO A 104 4.13 -19.87 20.22
C PRO A 104 4.23 -18.80 19.14
N PRO A 105 3.74 -17.56 19.39
CA PRO A 105 3.76 -16.52 18.39
C PRO A 105 5.20 -16.28 17.94
N ILE A 106 5.45 -16.43 16.64
CA ILE A 106 6.74 -16.06 16.05
C ILE A 106 6.90 -14.57 16.36
N ALA A 107 7.93 -14.23 17.14
CA ALA A 107 8.23 -12.84 17.45
C ALA A 107 8.34 -12.08 16.13
N GLN A 108 7.38 -11.19 15.87
CA GLN A 108 7.45 -10.28 14.74
C GLN A 108 8.69 -9.42 14.98
N THR A 109 9.79 -9.80 14.32
CA THR A 109 10.97 -8.96 14.20
C THR A 109 10.64 -7.88 13.17
N PHE A 110 9.66 -7.03 13.50
CA PHE A 110 9.72 -5.67 13.01
C PHE A 110 11.10 -5.18 13.46
N LYS A 111 12.02 -5.04 12.51
CA LYS A 111 13.19 -4.20 12.77
C LYS A 111 12.57 -2.88 13.21
N PRO A 112 12.79 -2.43 14.46
CA PRO A 112 12.44 -1.06 14.77
C PRO A 112 13.09 -0.24 13.67
N HIS A 113 12.30 0.60 12.99
CA HIS A 113 12.88 1.56 12.09
C HIS A 113 13.95 2.26 12.93
N GLY A 114 15.22 2.10 12.54
CA GLY A 114 16.32 2.72 13.27
C GLY A 114 16.03 4.21 13.41
N PRO A 115 16.64 4.91 14.37
CA PRO A 115 16.40 6.34 14.56
C PRO A 115 16.53 7.01 13.19
N HIS A 116 15.39 7.48 12.65
CA HIS A 116 15.37 8.14 11.37
C HIS A 116 16.24 9.38 11.55
N GLN A 117 17.44 9.37 10.98
CA GLN A 117 18.19 10.60 10.75
C GLN A 117 17.44 11.35 9.66
N PHE A 118 16.37 12.02 10.04
CA PHE A 118 15.80 13.06 9.21
C PHE A 118 16.91 14.09 9.00
N SER A 119 17.34 14.25 7.76
CA SER A 119 18.39 15.19 7.36
C SER A 119 18.01 16.66 7.53
N ASN A 120 16.85 16.94 8.11
CA ASN A 120 16.38 18.26 8.52
C ASN A 120 16.35 18.38 10.05
N THR A 121 17.52 18.37 10.69
CA THR A 121 17.71 19.10 11.95
C THR A 121 18.04 20.56 11.62
N GLY A 122 17.15 21.21 10.86
CA GLY A 122 17.16 22.66 10.74
C GLY A 122 16.63 23.22 12.05
N SER A 123 17.41 24.08 12.70
CA SER A 123 17.14 24.68 14.02
C SER A 123 15.96 25.65 14.06
N GLN A 124 14.91 25.42 13.28
CA GLN A 124 13.70 26.22 13.23
C GLN A 124 12.51 25.31 12.86
N GLY A 125 11.89 24.73 13.89
CA GLY A 125 10.43 24.71 14.03
C GLY A 125 9.54 24.03 12.98
N ASP A 126 9.98 22.99 12.28
CA ASP A 126 9.15 22.39 11.20
C ASP A 126 8.73 20.93 11.41
N SER A 127 8.88 20.38 12.64
CA SER A 127 8.28 19.09 12.98
C SER A 127 7.86 19.03 14.44
N VAL A 128 6.55 18.99 14.67
CA VAL A 128 5.89 18.80 15.98
C VAL A 128 5.48 17.34 16.16
N VAL A 129 6.25 16.39 15.61
CA VAL A 129 5.93 14.96 15.78
C VAL A 129 6.64 14.46 17.03
N ALA A 130 5.93 14.53 18.15
CA ALA A 130 6.29 13.87 19.40
C ALA A 130 5.56 12.51 19.49
N PRO A 131 6.16 11.49 20.12
CA PRO A 131 5.43 10.26 20.43
C PRO A 131 4.24 10.60 21.32
N VAL A 132 3.03 10.21 20.89
CA VAL A 132 1.79 10.37 21.67
C VAL A 132 1.35 8.99 22.11
N GLU A 133 1.21 8.81 23.43
CA GLU A 133 0.68 7.58 24.02
C GLU A 133 -0.76 7.31 23.54
N LYS A 134 -1.08 6.05 23.27
CA LYS A 134 -2.34 5.63 22.64
C LYS A 134 -3.57 6.08 23.44
N GLU A 135 -3.46 6.05 24.76
CA GLU A 135 -4.51 6.45 25.70
C GLU A 135 -4.87 7.92 25.52
N LYS A 136 -3.88 8.77 25.21
CA LYS A 136 -4.07 10.19 24.97
C LYS A 136 -4.76 10.47 23.63
N VAL A 137 -4.50 9.64 22.62
CA VAL A 137 -5.21 9.69 21.32
C VAL A 137 -6.67 9.26 21.47
N LEU A 138 -6.94 8.26 22.31
CA LEU A 138 -8.30 7.81 22.62
C LEU A 138 -9.11 8.88 23.37
N GLU A 139 -8.50 9.55 24.35
CA GLU A 139 -9.11 10.68 25.06
C GLU A 139 -9.45 11.84 24.10
N MET A 140 -8.55 12.19 23.20
CA MET A 140 -8.81 13.20 22.16
C MET A 140 -9.98 12.83 21.24
N LEU A 141 -10.18 11.54 20.94
CA LEU A 141 -11.30 11.09 20.12
C LEU A 141 -12.65 11.20 20.84
N GLU A 142 -12.67 11.03 22.17
CA GLU A 142 -13.89 11.15 22.98
C GLU A 142 -14.36 12.60 23.18
N GLU A 143 -13.42 13.55 23.07
CA GLU A 143 -13.68 15.00 23.12
C GLU A 143 -14.29 15.54 21.82
N VAL A 144 -14.06 14.87 20.68
CA VAL A 144 -14.59 15.28 19.37
C VAL A 144 -16.00 14.73 19.17
N ARG A 145 -17.00 15.53 19.56
CA ARG A 145 -18.42 15.12 19.48
C ARG A 145 -19.23 15.89 18.45
N THR A 146 -18.71 17.03 17.98
CA THR A 146 -19.40 17.91 17.03
C THR A 146 -18.54 18.16 15.79
N VAL A 147 -19.17 18.64 14.71
CA VAL A 147 -18.48 18.99 13.48
C VAL A 147 -17.50 20.14 13.72
N GLU A 148 -17.84 21.06 14.61
CA GLU A 148 -17.01 22.19 15.02
C GLU A 148 -15.75 21.74 15.77
N ASP A 149 -15.82 20.65 16.54
CA ASP A 149 -14.66 20.09 17.23
C ASP A 149 -13.72 19.35 16.26
N VAL A 150 -14.27 18.75 15.19
CA VAL A 150 -13.46 18.21 14.07
C VAL A 150 -12.70 19.33 13.38
N HIS A 151 -13.32 20.51 13.18
CA HIS A 151 -12.65 21.67 12.60
C HIS A 151 -11.51 22.20 13.49
N LYS A 152 -11.69 22.19 14.82
CA LYS A 152 -10.62 22.56 15.76
C LYS A 152 -9.47 21.55 15.79
N LEU A 153 -9.78 20.27 15.60
CA LEU A 153 -8.77 19.21 15.55
C LEU A 153 -7.90 19.27 14.29
N ALA A 154 -8.44 19.75 13.17
CA ALA A 154 -7.74 19.92 11.91
C ALA A 154 -6.68 21.05 11.91
N GLY A 155 -6.46 21.75 13.04
CA GLY A 155 -5.48 22.82 13.16
C GLY A 155 -5.96 24.16 12.59
N ASP A 156 -5.05 25.12 12.45
CA ASP A 156 -5.30 26.50 11.93
C ASP A 156 -5.51 26.53 10.40
N GLU A 157 -5.98 25.42 9.83
CA GLU A 157 -6.18 25.24 8.39
C GLU A 157 -7.50 25.92 7.96
N ASP A 158 -7.41 27.19 7.57
CA ASP A 158 -8.54 27.96 7.04
C ASP A 158 -8.57 27.93 5.50
N VAL A 159 -9.12 26.84 4.96
CA VAL A 159 -9.27 26.64 3.50
C VAL A 159 -10.11 27.75 2.86
N HIS A 160 -11.13 28.27 3.56
CA HIS A 160 -11.99 29.32 3.02
C HIS A 160 -11.24 30.64 2.84
N LYS A 161 -10.37 30.99 3.79
CA LYS A 161 -9.48 32.16 3.66
C LYS A 161 -8.54 32.02 2.47
N TRP A 162 -7.98 30.84 2.24
CA TRP A 162 -7.09 30.59 1.10
C TRP A 162 -7.84 30.69 -0.23
N GLN A 163 -9.01 30.06 -0.34
CA GLN A 163 -9.87 30.17 -1.52
C GLN A 163 -10.24 31.62 -1.84
N THR A 164 -10.61 32.39 -0.81
CA THR A 164 -11.00 33.80 -0.96
C THR A 164 -9.83 34.65 -1.43
N ALA A 165 -8.63 34.44 -0.87
CA ALA A 165 -7.42 35.16 -1.28
C ALA A 165 -7.05 34.85 -2.75
N ILE A 166 -7.13 33.58 -3.14
CA ILE A 166 -6.87 33.14 -4.52
C ILE A 166 -7.92 33.72 -5.47
N ALA A 167 -9.21 33.63 -5.14
CA ALA A 167 -10.30 34.14 -5.97
C ALA A 167 -10.22 35.66 -6.17
N TYR A 168 -9.91 36.41 -5.10
CA TYR A 168 -9.74 37.86 -5.17
C TYR A 168 -8.56 38.24 -6.08
N TYR A 169 -7.45 37.51 -6.00
CA TYR A 169 -6.28 37.76 -6.84
C TYR A 169 -6.53 37.38 -8.31
N LEU A 170 -7.24 36.27 -8.57
CA LEU A 170 -7.63 35.87 -9.92
C LEU A 170 -8.74 36.75 -10.52
N ALA A 171 -9.48 37.51 -9.71
CA ALA A 171 -10.46 38.46 -10.19
C ALA A 171 -9.80 39.61 -10.98
N ASP A 172 -8.63 40.06 -10.55
CA ASP A 172 -7.86 41.17 -11.14
C ASP A 172 -7.04 40.75 -12.37
N ILE A 173 -6.84 39.45 -12.58
CA ILE A 173 -6.07 38.91 -13.69
C ILE A 173 -7.01 38.51 -14.85
N GLN A 174 -6.67 38.97 -16.06
CA GLN A 174 -7.44 38.66 -17.29
C GLN A 174 -7.00 37.36 -17.98
N ASN A 175 -5.82 36.81 -17.66
CA ASN A 175 -5.22 35.65 -18.33
C ASN A 175 -4.91 34.49 -17.37
N GLU A 176 -4.45 33.38 -17.94
CA GLU A 176 -3.91 32.23 -17.22
C GLU A 176 -2.66 32.61 -16.39
N ILE A 177 -2.51 32.01 -15.21
CA ILE A 177 -1.33 32.20 -14.36
C ILE A 177 -0.72 30.85 -13.98
N SER A 178 0.61 30.78 -13.95
CA SER A 178 1.30 29.57 -13.47
C SER A 178 1.27 29.49 -11.93
N LEU A 179 1.21 28.28 -11.38
CA LEU A 179 1.20 28.04 -9.93
C LEU A 179 2.35 28.75 -9.18
N PRO A 180 3.62 28.73 -9.66
CA PRO A 180 4.71 29.43 -8.97
C PRO A 180 4.57 30.95 -9.00
N GLN A 181 3.94 31.51 -10.05
CA GLN A 181 3.67 32.96 -10.11
C GLN A 181 2.57 33.35 -9.13
N LEU A 182 1.51 32.55 -9.04
CA LEU A 182 0.42 32.74 -8.09
C LEU A 182 0.93 32.69 -6.64
N GLN A 183 1.78 31.71 -6.32
CA GLN A 183 2.38 31.57 -4.99
C GLN A 183 3.21 32.81 -4.61
N ARG A 184 4.04 33.32 -5.52
CA ARG A 184 4.85 34.52 -5.27
C ARG A 184 3.99 35.78 -5.07
N ALA A 185 2.88 35.89 -5.80
CA ALA A 185 2.02 37.05 -5.72
C ALA A 185 1.19 37.08 -4.42
N LEU A 186 0.64 35.93 -4.03
CA LEU A 186 -0.13 35.79 -2.78
C LEU A 186 0.77 35.82 -1.54
N LYS A 187 2.07 35.55 -1.69
CA LYS A 187 3.04 35.40 -0.58
C LYS A 187 2.57 34.36 0.46
N MET A 188 1.85 33.35 0.00
CA MET A 188 1.36 32.25 0.81
C MET A 188 2.29 31.03 0.69
N PRO A 189 2.34 30.16 1.70
CA PRO A 189 2.97 28.84 1.59
C PRO A 189 2.40 28.06 0.40
N MET A 190 3.25 27.32 -0.30
CA MET A 190 2.85 26.56 -1.49
C MET A 190 1.72 25.56 -1.19
N VAL A 191 1.75 24.94 -0.01
CA VAL A 191 0.73 23.98 0.42
C VAL A 191 -0.65 24.64 0.55
N GLU A 192 -0.73 25.84 1.14
CA GLU A 192 -1.99 26.57 1.29
C GLU A 192 -2.57 26.99 -0.07
N VAL A 193 -1.71 27.45 -0.99
CA VAL A 193 -2.12 27.79 -2.37
C VAL A 193 -2.62 26.55 -3.10
N TRP A 194 -1.93 25.42 -2.94
CA TRP A 194 -2.28 24.16 -3.60
C TRP A 194 -3.61 23.59 -3.07
N LEU A 195 -3.78 23.55 -1.74
CA LEU A 195 -5.03 23.12 -1.12
C LEU A 195 -6.19 24.05 -1.45
N GLY A 196 -5.97 25.37 -1.42
CA GLY A 196 -6.97 26.35 -1.83
C GLY A 196 -7.41 26.19 -3.29
N LEU A 197 -6.49 25.83 -4.19
CA LEU A 197 -6.80 25.57 -5.59
C LEU A 197 -7.59 24.26 -5.79
N LEU A 198 -7.15 23.16 -5.17
CA LEU A 198 -7.79 21.85 -5.30
C LEU A 198 -9.19 21.82 -4.68
N LEU A 199 -9.36 22.48 -3.53
CA LEU A 199 -10.62 22.51 -2.80
C LEU A 199 -11.55 23.65 -3.26
N GLY A 200 -11.02 24.66 -3.94
CA GLY A 200 -11.75 25.84 -4.39
C GLY A 200 -12.43 25.74 -5.75
N GLY A 201 -12.34 24.59 -6.43
CA GLY A 201 -13.01 24.37 -7.72
C GLY A 201 -12.40 25.15 -8.90
N PHE A 202 -11.12 25.53 -8.81
CA PHE A 202 -10.40 26.21 -9.89
C PHE A 202 -9.97 25.23 -10.98
N ASN A 203 -9.91 25.67 -12.24
CA ASN A 203 -9.46 24.83 -13.34
C ASN A 203 -7.93 24.81 -13.43
N LEU A 204 -7.36 23.65 -13.19
CA LEU A 204 -5.93 23.39 -13.27
C LEU A 204 -5.62 22.64 -14.56
N GLU A 205 -4.75 23.19 -15.40
CA GLU A 205 -4.21 22.51 -16.57
C GLU A 205 -2.74 22.18 -16.35
N GLN A 206 -2.39 20.92 -16.52
CA GLN A 206 -1.00 20.47 -16.50
C GLN A 206 -0.44 20.42 -17.92
N ARG A 207 0.46 21.35 -18.24
CA ARG A 207 1.12 21.48 -19.54
C ARG A 207 2.53 20.90 -19.50
N GLY A 208 2.64 19.58 -19.34
CA GLY A 208 3.94 18.86 -19.35
C GLY A 208 4.00 17.68 -18.37
N ASP A 209 5.21 17.25 -18.02
CA ASP A 209 5.41 16.06 -17.19
C ASP A 209 4.95 16.22 -15.73
N PHE A 210 4.51 15.11 -15.13
CA PHE A 210 3.82 15.04 -13.84
C PHE A 210 4.55 15.78 -12.69
N TYR A 211 5.88 15.79 -12.68
CA TYR A 211 6.70 16.31 -11.58
C TYR A 211 7.22 17.74 -11.78
N GLN A 212 6.77 18.45 -12.82
CA GLN A 212 7.23 19.80 -13.11
C GLN A 212 6.17 20.83 -12.65
N ASN A 213 6.29 21.32 -11.40
CA ASN A 213 5.38 22.30 -10.81
C ASN A 213 5.26 23.63 -11.59
N GLN A 214 6.21 23.90 -12.50
CA GLN A 214 6.21 25.06 -13.38
C GLN A 214 5.18 24.94 -14.52
N ASN A 215 4.65 23.74 -14.74
CA ASN A 215 3.74 23.41 -15.82
C ASN A 215 2.27 23.35 -15.38
N ILE A 216 1.97 23.72 -14.13
CA ILE A 216 0.60 23.78 -13.64
C ILE A 216 0.08 25.20 -13.82
N TRP A 217 -0.96 25.34 -14.63
CA TRP A 217 -1.60 26.60 -14.98
C TRP A 217 -3.01 26.67 -14.41
N ILE A 218 -3.37 27.82 -13.87
CA ILE A 218 -4.72 28.12 -13.40
C ILE A 218 -5.42 28.91 -14.50
N ILE A 219 -6.47 28.32 -15.08
CA ILE A 219 -7.28 28.93 -16.13
C ILE A 219 -8.53 29.53 -15.49
N LYS A 220 -8.74 30.83 -15.72
CA LYS A 220 -10.01 31.47 -15.40
C LYS A 220 -11.03 31.02 -16.44
N ASN A 221 -11.97 30.17 -16.05
CA ASN A 221 -13.13 29.93 -16.91
C ASN A 221 -13.94 31.22 -16.96
N ASP A 222 -14.01 31.86 -18.13
CA ASP A 222 -15.08 32.79 -18.44
C ASP A 222 -16.39 32.00 -18.54
N SER A 223 -17.00 31.75 -17.38
CA SER A 223 -18.36 31.24 -17.27
C SER A 223 -19.28 32.34 -16.76
N GLN A 224 -19.29 33.47 -17.47
CA GLN A 224 -20.52 34.21 -17.72
C GLN A 224 -21.25 33.54 -18.89
N ASN A 225 -22.03 32.50 -18.60
CA ASN A 225 -23.24 32.09 -19.34
C ASN A 225 -23.75 30.74 -18.82
N LYS A 226 -24.52 30.73 -17.72
CA LYS A 226 -25.98 30.51 -17.75
C LYS A 226 -26.57 30.62 -16.35
#